data_AF-A0A2X1PKZ4-F1
#
_entry.id   AF-A0A2X1PKZ4-F1
#
_cell.length_a   1.000
_cell.length_b   1.000
_cell.length_c   1.000
_cell.angle_alpha   90.00
_cell.angle_beta   90.00
_cell.angle_gamma   90.00
#
_symmetry.space_group_name_H-M   'P 1'
#
loop_
_entity.id
_entity.type
_entity.pdbx_description
1 polymer ?
#
loop_
_entity_poly.entity_id
_entity_poly.type
_entity_poly.pdbx_seq_one_letter_code
_entity_poly.pdbx_strand_id
1 'polypeptide(L)'
;MNCETDFVAKDAGFLGLANEVADFAAANKGTTIEALQAQFEEKRAALVAKIGENMNIRRVAYLDGQVIAQYLHGAKIGVLVAGEGSADELKKSSNARSCI
;
A
#
# COMPACT_ATOMS: atom_id res chain seq x y z
N MET A 1 -3.25 2.22 2.46
CA MET A 1 -4.25 3.29 2.69
C MET A 1 -5.36 2.75 3.58
N ASN A 2 -6.00 3.62 4.36
CA ASN A 2 -7.11 3.27 5.24
C ASN A 2 -8.37 4.07 4.89
N CYS A 3 -9.53 3.45 5.14
CA CYS A 3 -10.88 4.04 5.09
C CYS A 3 -11.70 3.52 6.29
N GLU A 4 -12.87 4.10 6.54
CA GLU A 4 -13.70 3.76 7.70
C GLU A 4 -14.55 2.51 7.46
N THR A 5 -15.07 2.32 6.23
CA THR A 5 -15.97 1.20 5.92
C THR A 5 -15.44 0.25 4.84
N ASP A 6 -15.93 -1.00 4.89
CA ASP A 6 -15.65 -2.03 3.88
C ASP A 6 -16.30 -1.71 2.51
N PHE A 7 -17.26 -0.77 2.46
CA PHE A 7 -17.86 -0.30 1.21
C PHE A 7 -16.90 0.60 0.44
N VAL A 8 -16.30 1.57 1.13
CA VAL A 8 -15.28 2.47 0.54
C VAL A 8 -14.00 1.72 0.19
N ALA A 9 -13.63 0.70 0.96
CA ALA A 9 -12.47 -0.15 0.63
C ALA A 9 -12.58 -0.83 -0.75
N LYS A 10 -13.79 -0.99 -1.29
CA LYS A 10 -14.08 -1.60 -2.60
C LYS A 10 -14.47 -0.57 -3.65
N ASP A 11 -14.57 0.71 -3.29
CA ASP A 11 -14.91 1.77 -4.22
C ASP A 11 -13.79 1.97 -5.25
N ALA A 12 -14.18 2.20 -6.51
CA ALA A 12 -13.24 2.35 -7.61
C ALA A 12 -12.36 3.60 -7.45
N GLY A 13 -12.87 4.68 -6.84
CA GLY A 13 -12.11 5.89 -6.57
C GLY A 13 -11.07 5.67 -5.47
N PHE A 14 -11.44 4.97 -4.40
CA PHE A 14 -10.48 4.60 -3.34
C PHE A 14 -9.38 3.68 -3.87
N LEU A 15 -9.75 2.62 -4.61
CA LEU A 15 -8.80 1.70 -5.22
C LEU A 15 -7.89 2.41 -6.22
N GLY A 16 -8.44 3.33 -7.02
CA GLY A 16 -7.66 4.16 -7.95
C GLY A 16 -6.61 5.00 -7.24
N LEU A 17 -7.00 5.75 -6.21
CA LEU A 17 -6.06 6.54 -5.42
C LEU A 17 -5.00 5.67 -4.74
N ALA A 18 -5.40 4.52 -4.18
CA ALA A 18 -4.47 3.59 -3.55
C ALA A 18 -3.42 3.03 -4.52
N ASN A 19 -3.83 2.71 -5.75
CA ASN A 19 -2.92 2.25 -6.79
C ASN A 19 -1.98 3.37 -7.23
N GLU A 20 -2.47 4.58 -7.49
CA GLU A 20 -1.61 5.71 -7.85
C GLU A 20 -0.56 6.02 -6.78
N VAL A 21 -0.97 5.97 -5.50
CA VAL A 21 -0.08 6.16 -4.36
C VAL A 21 0.99 5.06 -4.31
N ALA A 22 0.60 3.80 -4.54
CA ALA A 22 1.52 2.66 -4.56
C ALA A 22 2.52 2.76 -5.72
N ASP A 23 2.05 3.09 -6.93
CA ASP A 23 2.88 3.24 -8.13
C ASP A 23 3.88 4.39 -7.95
N PHE A 24 3.44 5.52 -7.40
CA PHE A 24 4.32 6.64 -7.11
C PHE A 24 5.39 6.29 -6.08
N ALA A 25 5.01 5.60 -5.00
CA ALA A 25 5.95 5.12 -3.98
C ALA A 25 6.97 4.15 -4.60
N ALA A 26 6.52 3.21 -5.43
CA ALA A 26 7.39 2.24 -6.10
C ALA A 26 8.38 2.90 -7.06
N ALA A 27 7.96 3.93 -7.80
CA ALA A 27 8.82 4.70 -8.70
C ALA A 27 9.80 5.61 -7.94
N ASN A 28 9.39 6.15 -6.79
CA ASN A 28 10.17 7.06 -5.95
C ASN A 28 10.60 6.39 -4.65
N LYS A 29 11.35 5.28 -4.75
CA LYS A 29 11.84 4.54 -3.59
C LYS A 29 12.55 5.47 -2.59
N GLY A 30 12.24 5.31 -1.31
CA GLY A 30 12.81 6.13 -0.24
C GLY A 30 11.99 7.38 0.11
N THR A 31 10.86 7.63 -0.58
CA THR A 31 9.95 8.72 -0.21
C THR A 31 9.34 8.48 1.17
N THR A 32 9.40 9.49 2.05
CA THR A 32 8.83 9.39 3.40
C THR A 32 7.31 9.43 3.36
N ILE A 33 6.67 9.00 4.46
CA ILE A 33 5.21 9.01 4.55
C ILE A 33 4.65 10.44 4.46
N GLU A 34 5.33 11.43 5.03
CA GLU A 34 4.92 12.83 5.01
C GLU A 34 4.98 13.41 3.59
N ALA A 35 6.03 13.09 2.83
CA ALA A 35 6.15 13.49 1.44
C ALA A 35 5.06 12.85 0.58
N LEU A 36 4.76 11.57 0.83
CA LEU A 36 3.68 10.86 0.13
C LEU A 36 2.30 11.47 0.46
N GLN A 37 2.05 11.78 1.74
CA GLN A 37 0.81 12.43 2.18
C GLN A 37 0.64 13.80 1.53
N ALA A 38 1.68 14.64 1.56
CA ALA A 38 1.66 15.96 0.94
C ALA A 38 1.39 15.89 -0.58
N GLN A 39 2.03 14.95 -1.28
CA GLN A 39 1.89 14.79 -2.73
C GLN A 39 0.45 14.45 -3.15
N PHE A 40 -0.28 13.71 -2.33
CA PHE A 40 -1.62 13.22 -2.66
C PHE A 40 -2.73 13.92 -1.86
N GLU A 41 -2.42 14.94 -1.07
CA GLU A 41 -3.38 15.57 -0.16
C GLU A 41 -4.58 16.17 -0.90
N GLU A 42 -4.36 16.84 -2.04
CA GLU A 42 -5.44 17.44 -2.83
C GLU A 42 -6.40 16.37 -3.37
N LYS A 43 -5.86 15.29 -3.94
CA LYS A 43 -6.65 14.15 -4.44
C LYS A 43 -7.39 13.44 -3.31
N ARG A 44 -6.72 13.23 -2.18
CA ARG A 44 -7.31 12.64 -0.98
C ARG A 44 -8.46 13.49 -0.47
N ALA A 45 -8.27 14.80 -0.32
CA ALA A 45 -9.29 15.74 0.16
C ALA A 45 -10.51 15.78 -0.78
N ALA A 46 -10.29 15.79 -2.10
CA ALA A 46 -11.36 15.71 -3.08
C ALA A 46 -12.16 14.40 -2.97
N LEU A 47 -11.47 13.28 -2.75
CA LEU A 47 -12.12 11.98 -2.57
C LEU A 47 -12.89 11.91 -1.25
N VAL A 48 -12.35 12.44 -0.16
CA VAL A 48 -13.04 12.56 1.15
C VAL A 48 -14.30 13.41 1.01
N ALA A 49 -14.23 14.55 0.32
CA ALA A 49 -15.40 15.40 0.09
C ALA A 49 -16.47 14.71 -0.77
N LYS A 50 -16.05 13.86 -1.72
CA LYS A 50 -16.97 13.12 -2.60
C LYS A 50 -17.64 11.93 -1.91
N ILE A 51 -16.88 11.16 -1.14
CA ILE A 51 -17.34 9.93 -0.49
C ILE A 51 -18.01 10.22 0.86
N GLY A 52 -17.56 11.26 1.57
CA GLY A 52 -18.04 11.61 2.90
C GLY A 52 -17.41 10.78 4.03
N GLU A 53 -16.37 10.00 3.75
CA GLU A 53 -15.63 9.21 4.75
C GLU A 53 -14.18 9.68 4.85
N ASN A 54 -13.59 9.58 6.05
CA ASN A 54 -12.18 9.89 6.22
C ASN A 54 -11.30 8.80 5.61
N MET A 55 -10.27 9.22 4.88
CA MET A 55 -9.30 8.33 4.24
C MET A 55 -7.89 8.86 4.45
N ASN A 56 -6.94 7.96 4.69
CA ASN A 56 -5.57 8.33 5.02
C ASN A 56 -4.53 7.36 4.42
N ILE A 57 -3.43 7.93 3.91
CA ILE A 57 -2.19 7.22 3.60
C ILE A 57 -1.42 7.01 4.91
N ARG A 58 -1.63 5.85 5.55
CA ARG A 58 -1.17 5.62 6.93
C ARG A 58 0.34 5.35 7.05
N ARG A 59 0.88 4.50 6.19
CA ARG A 59 2.26 4.00 6.24
C ARG A 59 2.77 3.69 4.85
N VAL A 60 4.09 3.80 4.68
CA VAL A 60 4.84 3.31 3.54
C VAL A 60 6.12 2.67 4.05
N ALA A 61 6.49 1.53 3.50
CA ALA A 61 7.74 0.84 3.81
C ALA A 61 8.29 0.26 2.51
N TYR A 62 9.60 0.35 2.34
CA TYR A 62 10.29 -0.18 1.18
C TYR A 62 11.08 -1.41 1.61
N LEU A 63 11.05 -2.43 0.76
CA LEU A 63 11.81 -3.65 0.93
C LEU A 63 12.65 -3.87 -0.32
N ASP A 64 13.96 -3.99 -0.11
CA ASP A 64 14.91 -4.35 -1.17
C ASP A 64 15.36 -5.81 -0.97
N GLY A 65 15.55 -6.52 -2.07
CA GLY A 65 16.00 -7.91 -2.08
C GLY A 65 16.14 -8.44 -3.51
N GLN A 66 16.96 -9.47 -3.69
CA GLN A 66 17.15 -10.10 -5.00
C GLN A 66 15.90 -10.84 -5.47
N VAL A 67 15.19 -11.50 -4.55
CA VAL A 67 13.90 -12.12 -4.80
C VAL A 67 12.89 -11.58 -3.80
N ILE A 68 11.80 -11.01 -4.33
CA ILE A 68 10.68 -10.47 -3.55
C ILE A 68 9.45 -11.32 -3.86
N ALA A 69 8.84 -11.88 -2.81
CA ALA A 69 7.55 -12.53 -2.87
C ALA A 69 6.51 -11.66 -2.16
N GLN A 70 5.30 -11.59 -2.73
CA GLN A 70 4.17 -10.89 -2.14
C GLN A 70 3.04 -11.87 -1.81
N TYR A 71 2.41 -11.66 -0.66
CA TYR A 71 1.21 -12.37 -0.26
C TYR A 71 0.12 -11.36 0.08
N LEU A 72 -1.03 -11.50 -0.57
CA LEU A 72 -2.21 -10.67 -0.34
C LEU A 72 -3.33 -11.56 0.20
N HIS A 73 -3.79 -11.28 1.42
CA HIS A 73 -4.99 -11.89 1.98
C HIS A 73 -6.18 -10.96 1.75
N GLY A 74 -6.71 -11.01 0.53
CA GLY A 74 -7.73 -10.06 0.06
C GLY A 74 -7.19 -8.62 0.05
N ALA A 75 -8.05 -7.66 0.40
CA ALA A 75 -7.68 -6.24 0.50
C ALA A 75 -7.19 -5.81 1.90
N LYS A 76 -7.22 -6.72 2.89
CA LYS A 76 -7.01 -6.37 4.31
C LYS A 76 -5.56 -6.53 4.77
N ILE A 77 -4.83 -7.50 4.21
CA ILE A 77 -3.45 -7.78 4.64
C ILE A 77 -2.57 -7.98 3.40
N GLY A 78 -1.57 -7.13 3.26
CA GLY A 78 -0.48 -7.29 2.30
C GLY A 78 0.84 -7.53 3.01
N VAL A 79 1.59 -8.52 2.55
CA VAL A 79 2.86 -8.93 3.11
C VAL A 79 3.90 -9.01 2.00
N LEU A 80 5.06 -8.39 2.23
CA LEU A 80 6.23 -8.52 1.37
C LEU A 80 7.31 -9.30 2.11
N VAL A 81 7.93 -10.26 1.41
CA VAL A 81 9.05 -11.08 1.91
C VAL A 81 10.19 -10.97 0.91
N ALA A 82 11.38 -10.61 1.40
CA ALA A 82 12.61 -10.58 0.62
C ALA A 82 13.60 -11.61 1.19
N GLY A 83 14.26 -12.35 0.31
CA GLY A 83 15.27 -13.33 0.71
C GLY A 83 16.09 -13.85 -0.47
N GLU A 84 16.99 -14.80 -0.17
CA GLU A 84 17.84 -15.50 -1.16
C GLU A 84 17.26 -16.90 -1.39
N GLY A 85 16.85 -17.21 -2.62
CA GLY A 85 16.16 -18.47 -2.99
C GLY A 85 15.06 -18.26 -4.02
N SER A 86 14.35 -19.32 -4.41
CA SER A 86 13.27 -19.21 -5.42
C SER A 86 12.01 -18.57 -4.82
N ALA A 87 11.23 -17.83 -5.63
CA ALA A 87 10.03 -17.12 -5.15
C ALA A 87 8.97 -18.04 -4.50
N ASP A 88 8.93 -19.32 -4.87
CA ASP A 88 8.01 -20.31 -4.29
C ASP A 88 8.46 -20.84 -2.91
N GLU A 89 9.76 -20.76 -2.59
CA GLU A 89 10.29 -21.17 -1.29
C GLU A 89 10.07 -20.06 -0.24
N LEU A 90 10.21 -18.79 -0.65
CA LEU A 90 10.02 -17.62 0.21
C LEU A 90 8.57 -17.43 0.68
N LYS A 91 7.58 -17.93 -0.06
CA LYS A 91 6.16 -17.90 0.34
C LYS A 91 5.87 -18.74 1.59
N LYS A 92 6.76 -19.68 1.97
CA LYS A 92 6.59 -20.57 3.13
C LYS A 92 7.27 -20.09 4.41
N SER A 93 8.23 -19.16 4.34
CA SER A 93 9.00 -18.72 5.52
C SER A 93 8.45 -17.41 6.11
N SER A 94 7.81 -17.52 7.26
CA SER A 94 7.13 -16.45 8.01
C SER A 94 8.10 -15.46 8.71
N ASN A 95 9.07 -14.88 8.01
CA ASN A 95 9.84 -13.71 8.49
C ASN A 95 9.40 -12.43 7.76
N ALA A 96 8.08 -12.28 7.69
CA ALA A 96 7.37 -11.23 6.99
C ALA A 96 7.48 -9.88 7.73
N ARG A 97 8.13 -8.90 7.11
CA ARG A 97 7.97 -7.49 7.52
C ARG A 97 6.69 -6.99 6.86
N SER A 98 5.65 -6.81 7.66
CA SER A 98 4.36 -6.23 7.22
C SER A 98 4.61 -4.87 6.57
N CYS A 99 4.49 -4.82 5.24
CA CYS A 99 4.54 -3.59 4.47
C CYS A 99 3.14 -3.35 3.91
N ILE A 100 2.36 -2.58 4.68
CA ILE A 100 1.23 -1.68 4.36
C ILE A 100 0.53 -1.33 5.68
#